data_AF-A0A7W4XVY3-F1
#
_entry.id   AF-A0A7W4XVY3-F1
#
_cell.length_a   1.000
_cell.length_b   1.000
_cell.length_c   1.000
_cell.angle_alpha   90.00
_cell.angle_beta   90.00
_cell.angle_gamma   90.00
#
_symmetry.space_group_name_H-M   'P 1'
#
loop_
_entity.id
_entity.type
_entity.pdbx_description
1 polymer ?
#
loop_
_entity_poly.entity_id
_entity_poly.type
_entity_poly.pdbx_seq_one_letter_code
_entity_poly.pdbx_strand_id
1 'polypeptide(L)' 'MPKQFGHIPGIDVGARFANRKDAHYAGVRSGLIAGISGNGKEGADSIVLNGGYPHR' A
#
# COMPACT_ATOMS: atom_id res chain seq x y z
N MET A 1 -7.01 -3.24 9.21
CA MET A 1 -6.45 -4.55 8.82
C MET A 1 -5.14 -4.73 9.58
N PRO A 2 -4.80 -5.96 10.02
CA PRO A 2 -3.47 -6.23 10.56
C PRO A 2 -2.40 -5.93 9.51
N LYS A 3 -1.22 -5.47 9.94
CA LYS A 3 -0.09 -5.23 9.03
C LYS A 3 0.43 -6.57 8.52
N GLN A 4 0.39 -6.76 7.20
CA GLN A 4 1.00 -7.90 6.53
C GLN A 4 2.25 -7.42 5.80
N PHE A 5 3.42 -7.92 6.22
CA PHE A 5 4.68 -7.64 5.54
C PHE A 5 4.92 -8.66 4.43
N GLY A 6 5.40 -8.18 3.29
CA GLY A 6 5.72 -9.01 2.13
C GLY A 6 4.54 -9.18 1.17
N HIS A 7 4.58 -10.29 0.41
CA HIS A 7 3.58 -10.57 -0.63
C HIS A 7 2.21 -10.89 -0.03
N ILE A 8 1.15 -10.38 -0.68
CA ILE A 8 -0.24 -10.68 -0.33
C ILE A 8 -0.68 -11.90 -1.15
N PRO A 9 -1.08 -13.02 -0.50
CA PRO A 9 -1.53 -14.22 -1.20
C PRO A 9 -2.65 -13.93 -2.19
N GLY A 10 -2.50 -14.42 -3.43
CA GLY A 10 -3.48 -14.25 -4.50
C GLY A 10 -3.38 -12.92 -5.27
N ILE A 11 -2.41 -12.06 -4.95
CA ILE A 11 -2.15 -10.81 -5.67
C ILE A 11 -0.76 -10.84 -6.30
N ASP A 12 -0.70 -11.17 -7.58
CA ASP A 12 0.55 -11.22 -8.33
C ASP A 12 1.14 -9.85 -8.61
N VAL A 13 2.46 -9.82 -8.81
CA VAL A 13 3.16 -8.61 -9.30
C VAL A 13 2.58 -8.24 -10.67
N GLY A 14 2.18 -6.97 -10.82
CA GLY A 14 1.52 -6.46 -12.02
C GLY A 14 -0.01 -6.38 -11.92
N ALA A 15 -0.60 -6.83 -10.82
CA ALA A 15 -2.02 -6.63 -10.53
C ALA A 15 -2.40 -5.13 -10.62
N ARG A 16 -3.58 -4.86 -11.18
CA ARG A 16 -4.11 -3.50 -11.39
C ARG A 16 -5.38 -3.30 -10.57
N PHE A 17 -5.51 -2.11 -9.99
CA PHE A 17 -6.67 -1.70 -9.22
C PHE A 17 -7.22 -0.40 -9.81
N ALA A 18 -8.54 -0.25 -9.92
CA ALA A 18 -9.12 0.94 -10.54
C ALA A 18 -8.97 2.17 -9.65
N ASN A 19 -8.92 1.98 -8.33
CA ASN A 19 -8.78 3.07 -7.37
C ASN A 19 -8.09 2.60 -6.06
N ARG A 20 -7.83 3.55 -5.15
CA ARG A 20 -7.20 3.30 -3.85
C ARG A 20 -8.03 2.41 -2.91
N LYS A 21 -9.36 2.41 -3.06
CA LYS A 21 -10.29 1.62 -2.23
C LYS A 21 -10.22 0.14 -2.63
N ASP A 22 -10.13 -0.15 -3.92
CA ASP A 22 -9.97 -1.52 -4.42
C ASP A 22 -8.64 -2.12 -3.95
N ALA A 23 -7.54 -1.36 -4.04
CA ALA A 23 -6.23 -1.78 -3.53
C ALA A 23 -6.23 -1.99 -1.99
N HIS A 24 -7.03 -1.22 -1.26
CA HIS A 24 -7.23 -1.41 0.18
C HIS A 24 -7.97 -2.70 0.49
N TYR A 25 -9.09 -2.96 -0.20
CA TYR A 25 -9.85 -4.19 -0.01
C TYR A 25 -9.09 -5.44 -0.44
N ALA A 26 -8.19 -5.34 -1.41
CA ALA A 26 -7.28 -6.41 -1.79
C ALA A 26 -6.18 -6.67 -0.75
N GLY A 27 -6.05 -5.85 0.30
CA GLY A 27 -5.07 -6.01 1.38
C GLY A 27 -3.65 -5.55 1.05
N VAL A 28 -3.42 -4.99 -0.14
CA VAL A 28 -2.10 -4.47 -0.56
C VAL A 28 -1.70 -3.22 0.24
N ARG A 29 -2.67 -2.50 0.83
CA ARG A 29 -2.42 -1.36 1.74
C ARG A 29 -3.54 -1.13 2.74
N SER A 30 -3.21 -0.55 3.89
CA SER A 30 -4.19 -0.25 4.95
C SER A 30 -4.88 1.13 4.82
N GLY A 31 -4.16 2.18 4.43
CA GLY A 31 -4.76 3.52 4.30
C GLY A 31 -5.61 3.68 3.04
N LEU A 32 -6.55 4.63 3.02
CA LEU A 32 -7.20 5.09 1.78
C LEU A 32 -6.46 6.30 1.19
N ILE A 33 -6.02 7.23 2.03
CA ILE A 33 -5.41 8.50 1.62
C ILE A 33 -3.89 8.48 1.80
N ALA A 34 -3.41 8.17 3.00
CA ALA A 34 -1.98 8.27 3.36
C ALA A 34 -1.06 7.47 2.42
N GLY A 35 0.03 8.09 1.97
CA GLY A 35 0.98 7.47 1.04
C GLY A 35 1.74 6.27 1.62
N ILE A 36 1.86 6.19 2.94
CA ILE A 36 2.61 5.15 3.66
C ILE A 36 1.66 4.44 4.63
N SER A 37 1.66 3.11 4.63
CA SER A 37 1.10 2.27 5.68
C SER A 37 2.24 1.88 6.60
N GLY A 38 2.24 2.36 7.85
CA GLY A 38 3.46 2.43 8.66
C GLY A 38 3.22 2.85 10.10
N ASN A 39 4.10 2.44 11.01
CA ASN A 39 4.28 3.13 12.29
C ASN A 39 5.76 3.10 12.71
N GLY A 40 6.13 3.93 13.69
CA GLY A 40 7.51 4.08 14.14
C GLY A 40 8.06 2.92 14.98
N LYS A 41 7.24 1.92 15.34
CA LYS A 41 7.68 0.77 16.16
C LYS A 41 7.94 -0.48 15.32
N GLU A 42 7.09 -0.73 14.33
CA GLU A 42 7.07 -1.97 13.53
C GLU A 42 7.58 -1.78 12.10
N GLY A 43 7.60 -0.53 11.62
CA GLY A 43 7.96 -0.19 10.25
C GLY A 43 6.79 -0.06 9.29
N ALA A 44 7.11 0.02 8.00
CA ALA A 44 6.17 0.24 6.91
C ALA A 44 5.95 -1.04 6.08
N ASP A 45 4.68 -1.44 5.95
CA ASP A 45 4.26 -2.63 5.20
C ASP A 45 4.00 -2.32 3.71
N SER A 46 3.61 -1.09 3.39
CA SER A 46 3.36 -0.67 2.01
C SER A 46 3.53 0.84 1.82
N ILE A 47 3.89 1.24 0.59
CA ILE A 47 3.93 2.64 0.14
C ILE A 47 3.21 2.77 -1.19
N VAL A 48 2.73 3.98 -1.52
CA VAL A 48 2.23 4.28 -2.86
C VAL A 48 2.87 5.52 -3.43
N LEU A 49 3.50 5.34 -4.58
CA LEU A 49 4.07 6.41 -5.40
C LEU A 49 2.99 6.95 -6.33
N ASN A 50 2.65 8.23 -6.17
CA ASN A 50 1.64 8.92 -6.98
C ASN A 50 2.05 10.37 -7.29
N GLY A 51 3.34 10.62 -7.51
CA GLY A 51 3.85 11.95 -7.84
C GLY A 51 3.85 12.98 -6.70
N GLY A 52 3.67 12.55 -5.45
CA GLY A 52 3.63 13.45 -4.29
C GLY A 52 4.97 14.09 -3.90
N TYR A 53 6.07 13.64 -4.51
CA TYR A 53 7.43 14.14 -4.28
C TYR A 53 8.06 14.53 -5.62
N PRO A 54 8.21 15.83 -5.92
CA PRO A 54 8.85 16.26 -7.15
C PRO A 54 10.36 15.97 -7.10
N HIS A 55 10.95 15.74 -8.27
CA HIS A 55 12.39 15.70 -8.42
C HIS A 55 12.93 17.13 -8.21
N ARG A 56 13.75 17.33 -7.17
CA ARG A 56 14.61 18.50 -6.99
C ARG A 56 16.05 18.04 -6.98
#